data_AF-A0A820JSQ3-F1
#
_entry.id   AF-A0A820JSQ3-F1
#
_cell.length_a   1.000
_cell.length_b   1.000
_cell.length_c   1.000
_cell.angle_alpha   90.00
_cell.angle_beta   90.00
_cell.angle_gamma   90.00
#
_symmetry.space_group_name_H-M   'P 1'
#
loop_
_entity.id
_entity.type
_entity.pdbx_description
1 polymer ?
#
loop_
_entity_poly.entity_id
_entity_poly.type
_entity_poly.pdbx_seq_one_letter_code
_entity_poly.pdbx_strand_id
1 'polypeptide(L)'
;WLSKEFLTSLKQLHSSSLDSPELKLIYPTVDNVRTSLEGYMAGGSLPYNMQNAMKQGWLVNYLHKWKADHRQRSRASPHIKTYLRATNDEYKELLWFLVTSANLSKAAWGVLEKNNTQLMIRSYEIGVLFIPKQFSQTTFSISDSSSPSFPIPYDLPPVKYQSSGMFD
;
A
#
# COMPACT_ATOMS: atom_id res chain seq x y z
N TRP A 1 13.11 6.15 8.97
CA TRP A 1 12.33 4.99 8.52
C TRP A 1 11.33 5.28 7.42
N LEU A 2 10.05 5.64 7.67
CA LEU A 2 9.02 5.64 6.61
C LEU A 2 9.43 6.41 5.35
N SER A 3 9.75 7.70 5.47
CA SER A 3 10.13 8.52 4.30
C SER A 3 11.60 8.42 3.93
N LYS A 4 12.49 8.11 4.89
CA LYS A 4 13.95 8.17 4.73
C LYS A 4 14.57 6.88 4.16
N GLU A 5 13.99 5.74 4.52
CA GLU A 5 14.52 4.41 4.18
C GLU A 5 13.49 3.69 3.29
N PHE A 6 12.32 3.40 3.86
CA PHE A 6 11.29 2.59 3.21
C PHE A 6 10.81 3.21 1.88
N LEU A 7 10.34 4.45 1.92
CA LEU A 7 9.90 5.16 0.71
C LEU A 7 11.05 5.40 -0.27
N THR A 8 12.26 5.68 0.21
CA THR A 8 13.44 5.86 -0.64
C THR A 8 13.73 4.61 -1.46
N SER A 9 13.60 3.42 -0.87
CA SER A 9 13.72 2.15 -1.58
C SER A 9 12.60 1.95 -2.60
N LEU A 10 11.33 2.19 -2.23
CA LEU A 10 10.19 2.04 -3.15
C LEU A 10 10.21 3.03 -4.34
N LYS A 11 10.90 4.16 -4.18
CA LYS A 11 11.06 5.19 -5.21
C LYS A 11 12.18 4.90 -6.21
N GLN A 12 12.99 3.86 -6.01
CA GLN A 12 14.07 3.56 -6.95
C GLN A 12 13.50 3.08 -8.29
N LEU A 13 14.04 3.64 -9.37
CA LEU A 13 13.84 3.20 -10.75
C LEU A 13 15.20 3.26 -11.45
N HIS A 14 15.35 2.44 -12.49
CA HIS A 14 16.59 2.42 -13.28
C HIS A 14 16.81 3.73 -14.07
N SER A 15 15.75 4.44 -14.46
CA SER A 15 15.86 5.76 -15.10
C SER A 15 15.39 6.87 -14.16
N SER A 16 16.22 7.91 -14.05
CA SER A 16 16.13 8.98 -13.05
C SER A 16 15.16 10.12 -13.40
N SER A 17 14.30 9.97 -14.41
CA SER A 17 13.55 11.08 -15.00
C SER A 17 12.08 11.17 -14.58
N LEU A 18 11.66 10.46 -13.53
CA LEU A 18 10.28 10.57 -13.02
C LEU A 18 10.26 11.31 -11.69
N ASP A 19 9.26 12.16 -11.53
CA ASP A 19 9.01 12.88 -10.29
C ASP A 19 8.93 11.93 -9.09
N SER A 20 9.37 12.44 -7.95
CA SER A 20 9.29 11.76 -6.66
C SER A 20 7.82 11.54 -6.30
N PRO A 21 7.31 10.29 -6.22
CA PRO A 21 5.89 10.05 -6.00
C PRO A 21 5.47 10.42 -4.57
N GLU A 22 4.22 10.82 -4.42
CA GLU A 22 3.60 10.97 -3.10
C GLU A 22 3.34 9.57 -2.48
N LEU A 23 3.61 9.41 -1.18
CA LEU A 23 3.28 8.18 -0.48
C LEU A 23 1.79 8.16 -0.14
N LYS A 24 1.09 7.10 -0.58
CA LYS A 24 -0.30 6.83 -0.21
C LYS A 24 -0.40 5.48 0.47
N LEU A 25 -0.99 5.47 1.66
CA LEU A 25 -1.20 4.25 2.44
C LEU A 25 -2.70 3.95 2.47
N ILE A 26 -3.09 2.75 2.02
CA ILE A 26 -4.47 2.28 2.12
C ILE A 26 -4.58 1.41 3.37
N TYR A 27 -5.45 1.81 4.29
CA TYR A 27 -5.79 1.04 5.49
C TYR A 27 -7.28 1.22 5.80
N PRO A 28 -8.03 0.21 6.24
CA PRO A 28 -9.46 0.36 6.53
C PRO A 28 -9.73 1.40 7.62
N THR A 29 -10.69 2.29 7.39
CA THR A 29 -11.23 3.18 8.43
C THR A 29 -12.10 2.40 9.43
N VAL A 30 -12.47 3.03 10.54
CA VAL A 30 -13.49 2.47 11.45
C VAL A 30 -14.79 2.19 10.69
N ASP A 31 -15.21 3.11 9.81
CA ASP A 31 -16.41 2.96 8.99
C ASP A 31 -16.30 1.79 7.99
N ASN A 32 -15.13 1.58 7.37
CA ASN A 32 -14.90 0.42 6.50
C ASN A 32 -15.10 -0.89 7.27
N VAL A 33 -14.58 -0.97 8.50
CA VAL A 33 -14.72 -2.18 9.34
C VAL A 33 -16.17 -2.34 9.81
N ARG A 34 -16.78 -1.28 10.34
CA ARG A 34 -18.17 -1.27 10.84
C ARG A 34 -19.18 -1.72 9.78
N THR A 35 -18.99 -1.31 8.53
CA THR A 35 -19.89 -1.60 7.40
C THR A 35 -19.46 -2.82 6.55
N SER A 36 -18.37 -3.48 6.94
CA SER A 36 -17.89 -4.70 6.28
C SER A 36 -18.87 -5.87 6.42
N LEU A 37 -18.63 -6.96 5.70
CA LEU A 37 -19.41 -8.19 5.80
C LEU A 37 -19.32 -8.84 7.19
N GLU A 38 -18.17 -8.72 7.85
CA GLU A 38 -17.90 -9.30 9.17
C GLU A 38 -18.16 -8.30 10.32
N GLY A 39 -18.47 -7.04 9.99
CA GLY A 39 -18.58 -5.96 10.96
C GLY A 39 -17.28 -5.77 11.76
N TYR A 40 -17.40 -5.42 13.05
CA TYR A 40 -16.25 -5.21 13.92
C TYR A 40 -15.34 -6.44 14.09
N MET A 41 -15.82 -7.65 13.81
CA MET A 41 -14.99 -8.85 13.89
C MET A 41 -13.83 -8.85 12.89
N ALA A 42 -13.99 -8.19 11.72
CA ALA A 42 -12.88 -8.01 10.78
C ALA A 42 -11.70 -7.24 11.39
N GLY A 43 -11.96 -6.38 12.38
CA GLY A 43 -10.92 -5.63 13.09
C GLY A 43 -9.90 -6.52 13.81
N GLY A 44 -10.29 -7.75 14.17
CA GLY A 44 -9.37 -8.72 14.77
C GLY A 44 -8.20 -9.11 13.84
N SER A 45 -8.41 -9.02 12.53
CA SER A 45 -7.41 -9.29 11.49
C SER A 45 -6.67 -8.03 11.01
N LEU A 46 -6.91 -6.88 11.66
CA LEU A 46 -6.33 -5.57 11.33
C LEU A 46 -5.55 -5.04 12.55
N PRO A 47 -4.37 -5.61 12.84
CA PRO A 47 -3.65 -5.36 14.09
C PRO A 47 -2.96 -3.99 14.08
N TYR A 48 -3.72 -2.93 14.35
CA TYR A 48 -3.20 -1.59 14.61
C TYR A 48 -3.77 -1.04 15.92
N ASN A 49 -2.99 -1.17 17.00
CA ASN A 49 -3.46 -0.81 18.34
C ASN A 49 -3.30 0.70 18.64
N MET A 50 -4.13 1.17 19.58
CA MET A 50 -4.18 2.58 20.00
C MET A 50 -2.83 3.09 20.55
N GLN A 51 -2.11 2.24 21.30
CA GLN A 51 -0.80 2.60 21.88
C GLN A 51 0.24 2.94 20.81
N ASN A 52 0.23 2.22 19.69
CA ASN A 52 1.09 2.53 18.54
C ASN A 52 0.58 3.77 17.82
N ALA A 53 -0.73 3.89 17.58
CA ALA A 53 -1.33 5.03 16.89
C ALA A 53 -1.02 6.37 17.57
N MET A 54 -1.14 6.44 18.90
CA MET A 54 -0.84 7.65 19.68
C MET A 54 0.61 8.13 19.53
N LYS A 55 1.56 7.22 19.28
CA LYS A 55 2.98 7.57 19.09
C LYS A 55 3.28 8.14 17.70
N GLN A 56 2.34 8.01 16.76
CA GLN A 56 2.55 8.36 15.35
C GLN A 56 1.32 9.02 14.73
N GLY A 57 0.70 9.97 15.44
CA GLY A 57 -0.47 10.71 14.95
C GLY A 57 -0.28 11.38 13.59
N TRP A 58 0.97 11.67 13.19
CA TRP A 58 1.32 12.19 11.87
C TRP A 58 1.00 11.22 10.71
N LEU A 59 0.88 9.91 10.98
CA LEU A 59 0.67 8.88 9.95
C LEU A 59 -0.68 9.04 9.23
N VAL A 60 -1.68 9.61 9.90
CA VAL A 60 -3.02 9.85 9.34
C VAL A 60 -2.99 10.66 8.05
N ASN A 61 -2.00 11.54 7.90
CA ASN A 61 -1.87 12.41 6.73
C ASN A 61 -1.63 11.62 5.44
N TYR A 62 -1.16 10.37 5.55
CA TYR A 62 -0.89 9.45 4.45
C TYR A 62 -2.03 8.44 4.22
N LEU A 63 -3.02 8.36 5.11
CA LEU A 63 -4.04 7.31 5.11
C LEU A 63 -5.18 7.59 4.12
N HIS A 64 -5.56 6.53 3.41
CA HIS A 64 -6.63 6.47 2.43
C HIS A 64 -7.51 5.26 2.74
N LYS A 65 -8.83 5.39 2.54
CA LYS A 65 -9.81 4.37 2.92
C LYS A 65 -9.74 3.15 2.00
N TRP A 66 -10.14 2.01 2.52
CA TRP A 66 -10.37 0.83 1.69
C TRP A 66 -11.57 1.05 0.77
N LYS A 67 -11.38 0.80 -0.53
CA LYS A 67 -12.41 0.89 -1.56
C LYS A 67 -12.03 -0.04 -2.72
N ALA A 68 -12.93 -0.94 -3.09
CA ALA A 68 -12.73 -1.93 -4.13
C ALA A 68 -14.06 -2.20 -4.85
N ASP A 69 -14.76 -1.15 -5.27
CA ASP A 69 -16.10 -1.25 -5.86
C ASP A 69 -16.06 -1.95 -7.21
N HIS A 70 -15.03 -1.70 -8.04
CA HIS A 70 -14.87 -2.38 -9.34
C HIS A 70 -14.71 -3.90 -9.18
N ARG A 71 -14.20 -4.34 -8.01
CA ARG A 71 -14.04 -5.76 -7.67
C ARG A 71 -15.15 -6.28 -6.76
N GLN A 72 -16.16 -5.45 -6.46
CA GLN A 72 -17.27 -5.73 -5.53
C GLN A 72 -16.78 -6.22 -4.16
N ARG A 73 -15.66 -5.65 -3.68
CA ARG A 73 -14.95 -6.08 -2.46
C ARG A 73 -14.81 -4.98 -1.41
N SER A 74 -15.45 -3.82 -1.58
CA SER A 74 -15.39 -2.74 -0.58
C SER A 74 -15.85 -3.15 0.81
N ARG A 75 -16.76 -4.14 0.91
CA ARG A 75 -17.23 -4.69 2.19
C ARG A 75 -16.41 -5.89 2.68
N ALA A 76 -15.47 -6.40 1.89
CA ALA A 76 -14.54 -7.44 2.32
C ALA A 76 -13.27 -6.77 2.86
N SER A 77 -13.04 -6.87 4.17
CA SER A 77 -11.88 -6.26 4.81
C SER A 77 -10.57 -6.83 4.25
N PRO A 78 -9.59 -5.98 3.90
CA PRO A 78 -8.36 -6.45 3.29
C PRO A 78 -7.46 -7.14 4.30
N HIS A 79 -7.07 -8.38 4.00
CA HIS A 79 -5.91 -9.03 4.61
C HIS A 79 -4.74 -9.20 3.61
N ILE A 80 -4.92 -8.77 2.36
CA ILE A 80 -3.87 -8.69 1.34
C ILE A 80 -2.93 -7.50 1.62
N LYS A 81 -1.63 -7.64 1.33
CA LYS A 81 -0.67 -6.55 1.40
C LYS A 81 -0.06 -6.36 0.02
N THR A 82 -0.20 -5.16 -0.50
CA THR A 82 0.27 -4.80 -1.84
C THR A 82 1.05 -3.50 -1.77
N TYR A 83 2.08 -3.42 -2.61
CA TYR A 83 2.84 -2.21 -2.84
C TYR A 83 2.91 -2.02 -4.34
N LEU A 84 2.77 -0.79 -4.82
CA LEU A 84 2.83 -0.49 -6.24
C LEU A 84 3.37 0.91 -6.47
N ARG A 85 3.82 1.17 -7.69
CA ARG A 85 4.08 2.53 -8.16
C ARG A 85 3.29 2.77 -9.44
N ALA A 86 2.32 3.67 -9.37
CA ALA A 86 1.57 4.13 -10.52
C ALA A 86 2.26 5.34 -11.18
N THR A 87 1.94 5.60 -12.44
CA THR A 87 2.30 6.84 -13.13
C THR A 87 1.44 8.01 -12.64
N ASN A 88 1.93 9.24 -12.81
CA ASN A 88 1.22 10.46 -12.39
C ASN A 88 0.01 10.79 -13.29
N ASP A 89 -0.12 10.15 -14.46
CA ASP A 89 -1.28 10.28 -15.36
C ASP A 89 -2.44 9.42 -14.83
N GLU A 90 -3.16 9.97 -13.83
CA GLU A 90 -4.45 9.46 -13.36
C GLU A 90 -4.45 7.99 -12.91
N TYR A 91 -3.31 7.44 -12.51
CA TYR A 91 -3.17 6.02 -12.14
C TYR A 91 -3.55 5.07 -13.29
N LYS A 92 -3.33 5.45 -14.55
CA LYS A 92 -3.62 4.60 -15.72
C LYS A 92 -2.64 3.46 -15.90
N GLU A 93 -1.42 3.60 -15.38
CA GLU A 93 -0.34 2.63 -15.58
C GLU A 93 0.45 2.36 -14.30
N LEU A 94 1.05 1.16 -14.21
CA LEU A 94 1.97 0.76 -13.15
C LEU A 94 3.38 0.57 -13.68
N LEU A 95 4.35 1.01 -12.90
CA LEU A 95 5.77 0.75 -13.12
C LEU A 95 6.20 -0.59 -12.52
N TRP A 96 5.53 -1.02 -11.44
CA TRP A 96 5.71 -2.32 -10.80
C TRP A 96 4.57 -2.57 -9.80
N PHE A 97 4.36 -3.84 -9.47
CA PHE A 97 3.40 -4.28 -8.46
C PHE A 97 3.98 -5.41 -7.63
N LEU A 98 3.81 -5.35 -6.31
CA LEU A 98 4.22 -6.36 -5.36
C LEU A 98 3.01 -6.82 -4.56
N VAL A 99 2.82 -8.13 -4.46
CA VAL A 99 1.96 -8.77 -3.46
C VAL A 99 2.82 -9.54 -2.48
N THR A 100 2.57 -9.41 -1.18
CA THR A 100 3.45 -9.95 -0.14
C THR A 100 2.68 -10.23 1.15
N SER A 101 3.31 -10.95 2.09
CA SER A 101 2.85 -11.07 3.48
C SER A 101 3.19 -9.82 4.32
N ALA A 102 4.20 -9.05 3.90
CA ALA A 102 4.77 -7.95 4.68
C ALA A 102 3.82 -6.76 4.88
N ASN A 103 3.38 -6.55 6.13
CA ASN A 103 2.74 -5.31 6.56
C ASN A 103 3.72 -4.12 6.59
N LEU A 104 3.21 -2.89 6.72
CA LEU A 104 4.03 -1.70 6.93
C LEU A 104 4.66 -1.72 8.34
N SER A 105 5.79 -2.41 8.49
CA SER A 105 6.53 -2.49 9.75
C SER A 105 8.03 -2.62 9.53
N LYS A 106 8.81 -2.12 10.49
CA LYS A 106 10.27 -2.32 10.54
C LYS A 106 10.65 -3.79 10.70
N ALA A 107 9.81 -4.59 11.36
CA ALA A 107 10.07 -6.01 11.56
C ALA A 107 10.06 -6.79 10.23
N ALA A 108 9.10 -6.47 9.36
CA ALA A 108 8.93 -7.08 8.04
C ALA A 108 9.94 -6.56 7.00
N TRP A 109 10.14 -5.24 6.94
CA TRP A 109 10.92 -4.60 5.88
C TRP A 109 12.37 -4.27 6.25
N GLY A 110 12.69 -4.40 7.53
CA GLY A 110 13.99 -4.10 8.09
C GLY A 110 14.20 -2.63 8.44
N VAL A 111 15.22 -2.37 9.26
CA VAL A 111 15.69 -1.04 9.65
C VAL A 111 17.22 -1.01 9.58
N LEU A 112 17.77 0.11 9.11
CA LEU A 112 19.22 0.30 9.09
C LEU A 112 19.75 0.53 10.52
N GLU A 113 20.81 -0.21 10.86
CA GLU A 113 21.53 -0.15 12.13
C GLU A 113 23.04 0.02 11.86
N LYS A 114 23.83 0.20 12.94
CA LYS A 114 25.30 0.32 12.88
C LYS A 114 25.77 1.32 11.83
N ASN A 115 25.29 2.57 11.93
CA ASN A 115 25.61 3.64 10.97
C ASN A 115 25.30 3.26 9.51
N ASN A 116 24.13 2.66 9.26
CA ASN A 116 23.65 2.23 7.94
C ASN A 116 24.44 1.11 7.26
N THR A 117 25.25 0.35 8.02
CA THR A 117 26.02 -0.78 7.48
C THR A 117 25.34 -2.13 7.68
N GLN A 118 24.28 -2.19 8.48
CA GLN A 118 23.52 -3.41 8.75
C GLN A 118 22.03 -3.16 8.51
N LEU A 119 21.36 -4.05 7.76
CA LEU A 119 19.90 -4.08 7.67
C LEU A 119 19.36 -5.18 8.60
N MET A 120 18.59 -4.79 9.61
CA MET A 120 18.07 -5.69 10.64
C MET A 120 16.61 -6.03 10.35
N ILE A 121 16.30 -7.32 10.11
CA ILE A 121 14.95 -7.86 9.84
C ILE A 121 14.56 -8.82 10.97
N ARG A 122 13.29 -8.79 11.39
CA ARG A 122 12.78 -9.57 12.55
C ARG A 122 11.75 -10.62 12.19
N SER A 123 11.18 -10.56 10.99
CA SER A 123 10.10 -11.43 10.53
C SER A 123 10.49 -12.17 9.25
N TYR A 124 9.92 -13.35 9.07
CA TYR A 124 9.94 -14.05 7.79
C TYR A 124 8.78 -13.53 6.94
N GLU A 125 9.09 -13.05 5.75
CA GLU A 125 8.11 -12.49 4.82
C GLU A 125 8.42 -13.00 3.40
N ILE A 126 7.39 -13.14 2.57
CA ILE A 126 7.56 -13.53 1.17
C ILE A 126 6.56 -12.80 0.29
N GLY A 127 6.98 -12.48 -0.93
CA GLY A 127 6.14 -11.85 -1.93
C GLY A 127 6.64 -12.09 -3.35
N VAL A 128 5.81 -11.71 -4.31
CA VAL A 128 6.11 -11.80 -5.74
C VAL A 128 6.04 -10.40 -6.34
N LEU A 129 7.13 -9.98 -6.97
CA LEU A 129 7.27 -8.70 -7.64
C LEU A 129 7.04 -8.86 -9.14
N PHE A 130 6.06 -8.12 -9.66
CA PHE A 130 5.75 -8.01 -11.08
C PHE A 130 6.40 -6.75 -11.62
N ILE A 131 7.27 -6.92 -12.63
CA ILE A 131 7.96 -5.84 -13.32
C ILE A 131 7.63 -5.95 -14.82
N PRO A 132 7.18 -4.87 -15.48
CA PRO A 132 6.75 -4.90 -16.88
C PRO A 132 7.75 -5.52 -17.86
N LYS A 133 9.05 -5.27 -17.64
CA LYS A 133 10.14 -5.76 -18.52
C LYS A 133 10.15 -7.29 -18.65
N GLN A 134 9.73 -8.01 -17.61
CA GLN A 134 9.64 -9.48 -17.60
C GLN A 134 8.51 -10.00 -18.49
N PHE A 135 7.61 -9.11 -18.92
CA PHE A 135 6.47 -9.39 -19.78
C PHE A 135 6.58 -8.64 -21.12
N SER A 136 7.77 -8.17 -21.50
CA SER A 136 8.01 -7.38 -22.72
C SER A 136 7.18 -6.09 -22.79
N GLN A 137 6.88 -5.49 -21.64
CA GLN A 137 6.14 -4.23 -21.51
C GLN A 137 7.01 -3.16 -20.84
N THR A 138 6.68 -1.88 -21.06
CA THR A 138 7.31 -0.74 -20.37
C THR A 138 6.62 -0.41 -19.05
N THR A 139 5.31 -0.57 -19.04
CA THR A 139 4.37 -0.29 -17.95
C THR A 139 3.26 -1.35 -18.01
N PHE A 140 2.54 -1.55 -16.90
CA PHE A 140 1.30 -2.31 -16.93
C PHE A 140 0.10 -1.36 -17.04
N SER A 141 -0.77 -1.53 -18.04
CA SER A 141 -2.03 -0.77 -18.11
C SER A 141 -3.00 -1.20 -17.01
N ILE A 142 -3.75 -0.25 -16.45
CA ILE A 142 -4.84 -0.48 -15.48
C ILE A 142 -6.21 -0.24 -16.14
N SER A 143 -6.27 0.31 -17.36
CA SER A 143 -7.54 0.61 -18.04
C SER A 143 -8.18 -0.61 -18.69
N ASP A 144 -9.51 -0.71 -18.58
CA ASP A 144 -10.31 -1.83 -19.07
C ASP A 144 -10.58 -1.81 -20.60
N SER A 145 -10.02 -0.84 -21.33
CA SER A 145 -10.47 -0.53 -22.70
C SER A 145 -9.63 -1.11 -23.84
N SER A 146 -8.41 -1.59 -23.62
CA SER A 146 -7.66 -2.33 -24.65
C SER A 146 -6.42 -3.05 -24.10
N SER A 147 -6.29 -4.35 -24.41
CA SER A 147 -5.20 -5.28 -23.98
C SER A 147 -5.36 -5.78 -22.53
N PRO A 148 -4.73 -6.91 -22.12
CA PRO A 148 -4.93 -7.41 -20.77
C PRO A 148 -4.38 -6.41 -19.74
N SER A 149 -5.29 -5.83 -18.95
CA SER A 149 -4.97 -4.92 -17.86
C SER A 149 -4.41 -5.67 -16.66
N PHE A 150 -3.54 -5.02 -15.89
CA PHE A 150 -3.05 -5.59 -14.65
C PHE A 150 -4.16 -5.60 -13.61
N PRO A 151 -4.46 -6.75 -12.97
CA PRO A 151 -5.66 -6.91 -12.17
C PRO A 151 -5.49 -6.33 -10.76
N ILE A 152 -5.48 -4.99 -10.63
CA ILE A 152 -5.47 -4.34 -9.32
C ILE A 152 -6.73 -4.75 -8.52
N PRO A 153 -6.60 -5.14 -7.24
CA PRO A 153 -7.71 -5.67 -6.45
C PRO A 153 -8.56 -4.60 -5.73
N TYR A 154 -8.23 -3.32 -5.87
CA TYR A 154 -8.90 -2.18 -5.25
C TYR A 154 -8.93 -0.96 -6.17
N ASP A 155 -9.67 0.08 -5.80
CA ASP A 155 -9.87 1.23 -6.67
C ASP A 155 -8.69 2.22 -6.58
N LEU A 156 -8.33 2.81 -7.72
CA LEU A 156 -7.39 3.93 -7.85
C LEU A 156 -8.12 5.11 -8.52
N PRO A 157 -7.80 6.38 -8.21
CA PRO A 157 -6.89 6.84 -7.15
C PRO A 157 -7.40 6.49 -5.73
N PRO A 158 -6.51 6.30 -4.74
CA PRO A 158 -6.93 6.10 -3.36
C PRO A 158 -7.71 7.33 -2.83
N VAL A 159 -8.76 7.09 -2.06
CA VAL A 159 -9.59 8.16 -1.47
C VAL A 159 -9.11 8.46 -0.05
N LYS A 160 -8.69 9.70 0.21
CA LYS A 160 -8.11 10.11 1.50
C LYS A 160 -9.12 9.92 2.66
N TYR A 161 -8.61 9.66 3.87
CA TYR A 161 -9.43 9.69 5.07
C TYR A 161 -10.11 11.06 5.21
N GLN A 162 -11.36 11.07 5.69
CA GLN A 162 -12.04 12.30 6.09
C GLN A 162 -11.53 12.74 7.47
N SER A 163 -11.55 14.04 7.75
CA SER A 163 -10.96 14.69 8.93
C SER A 163 -11.44 14.13 10.29
N SER A 164 -12.56 13.41 10.33
CA SER A 164 -13.21 12.88 11.53
C SER A 164 -13.03 11.37 11.76
N GLY A 165 -12.47 10.60 10.81
CA GLY A 165 -12.71 9.14 10.75
C GLY A 165 -11.75 8.21 11.50
N MET A 166 -10.89 8.69 12.40
CA MET A 166 -9.85 7.85 13.01
C MET A 166 -10.09 7.49 14.48
N PHE A 167 -10.96 8.21 15.19
CA PHE A 167 -11.20 8.00 16.63
C PHE A 167 -12.69 7.96 17.03
N ASP A 168 -13.60 8.11 16.06
CA ASP A 168 -15.05 7.97 16.26
C ASP A 168 -15.54 6.58 15.81
#